data_AF-A0A2W4TW62-F1
#
_entry.id   AF-A0A2W4TW62-F1
#
_cell.length_a   1.000
_cell.length_b   1.000
_cell.length_c   1.000
_cell.angle_alpha   90.00
_cell.angle_beta   90.00
_cell.angle_gamma   90.00
#
_symmetry.space_group_name_H-M   'P 1'
#
loop_
_entity.id
_entity.type
_entity.pdbx_description
1 polymer ?
#
loop_
_entity_poly.entity_id
_entity_poly.type
_entity_poly.pdbx_seq_one_letter_code
_entity_poly.pdbx_strand_id
1 'polypeptide(L)'
;MLTLIVVVFILGYLAIALEHQLEINKAAAALLIGAVCWALYAIGYEALVPMSVIPAEFVEAQLVAGVDPSEIPRAFLVENQFLHLVAETAYILFFLMGAMTIVELVDAHEGFSVITRNITSRSRTKLLWIVSWLTFFTSAVLDNLTTTIVMISLLRKVVPDRQTRLFFAGMVIVAANAGGAWTVIGDVTTTMLWIRQKIGPVEVMRDLFLPSVVCLLVPLLIVGRLVKGEMSAVAQPVMVGLEENGDNGGIQEWHRTLFLVLGVLGLLSVPVFKAYTHLPPFVGMMLSLAILWIVSEFVDRTLDEATRSSTGVVAVLKRIDMATVLFFLGILLAVGALAATGVLPSIAVRLDQLLPNRDVIAFVIGLVSAVVDNVPLVAAGMDMYDLPMNHRFWMLLAYSAGTGGSCLVIGSAAGVAAMGLERIDFLWYARKIGPFALLGYIGGALVFLLQHGLL
;
A
#
# COMPACT_ATOMS: atom_id res chain seq x y z
N MET A 1 33.29 -3.41 -5.62
CA MET A 1 32.11 -2.53 -5.68
C MET A 1 30.83 -3.22 -5.23
N LEU A 2 30.47 -4.39 -5.78
CA LEU A 2 29.23 -5.10 -5.42
C LEU A 2 28.97 -5.24 -3.90
N THR A 3 29.97 -5.73 -3.16
CA THR A 3 29.88 -5.88 -1.69
C THR A 3 29.56 -4.56 -0.99
N LEU A 4 30.11 -3.44 -1.47
CA LEU A 4 29.84 -2.13 -0.90
C LEU A 4 28.38 -1.70 -1.13
N ILE A 5 27.83 -1.94 -2.32
CA ILE A 5 26.41 -1.68 -2.63
C ILE A 5 25.52 -2.48 -1.67
N VAL A 6 25.81 -3.77 -1.46
CA VAL A 6 25.05 -4.63 -0.54
C VAL A 6 25.16 -4.13 0.90
N VAL A 7 26.35 -3.74 1.35
CA VAL A 7 26.55 -3.19 2.71
C VAL A 7 25.79 -1.88 2.89
N VAL A 8 25.85 -0.96 1.92
CA VAL A 8 25.09 0.30 1.95
C VAL A 8 23.59 0.03 1.99
N PHE A 9 23.09 -0.92 1.19
CA PHE A 9 21.68 -1.30 1.21
C PHE A 9 21.25 -1.81 2.59
N ILE A 10 22.02 -2.74 3.19
CA ILE A 10 21.69 -3.34 4.50
C ILE A 10 21.71 -2.28 5.62
N LEU A 11 22.77 -1.46 5.68
CA LEU A 11 22.89 -0.41 6.69
C LEU A 11 21.82 0.67 6.51
N GLY A 12 21.53 1.00 5.25
CA GLY A 12 20.47 1.91 4.86
C GLY A 12 19.09 1.44 5.30
N TYR A 13 18.78 0.18 5.04
CA TYR A 13 17.52 -0.43 5.47
C TYR A 13 17.42 -0.51 6.99
N LEU A 14 18.52 -0.81 7.68
CA LEU A 14 18.56 -0.77 9.13
C LEU A 14 18.28 0.64 9.67
N ALA A 15 18.79 1.69 9.02
CA ALA A 15 18.50 3.07 9.39
C ALA A 15 17.01 3.42 9.21
N ILE A 16 16.37 2.92 8.16
CA ILE A 16 14.91 3.05 7.96
C ILE A 16 14.15 2.37 9.10
N ALA A 17 14.51 1.13 9.44
CA ALA A 17 13.87 0.38 10.52
C ALA A 17 14.08 1.03 11.90
N LEU A 18 15.18 1.76 12.09
CA LEU A 18 15.55 2.47 13.31
C LEU A 18 15.20 3.97 13.29
N GLU A 19 14.28 4.41 12.42
CA GLU A 19 13.87 5.82 12.27
C GLU A 19 13.58 6.51 13.62
N HIS A 20 12.87 5.84 14.53
CA HIS A 20 12.52 6.41 15.83
C HIS A 20 13.74 6.55 16.78
N GLN A 21 14.73 5.66 16.70
CA GLN A 21 15.94 5.76 17.52
C GLN A 21 16.95 6.75 16.94
N LEU A 22 16.99 6.88 15.62
CA LEU A 22 17.92 7.78 14.91
C LEU A 22 17.37 9.20 14.75
N GLU A 23 16.06 9.39 14.93
CA GLU A 23 15.36 10.67 14.68
C GLU A 23 15.54 11.19 13.25
N ILE A 24 15.77 10.28 12.30
CA ILE A 24 15.93 10.57 10.87
C ILE A 24 14.70 10.04 10.13
N ASN A 25 14.03 10.93 9.38
CA ASN A 25 12.89 10.55 8.56
C ASN A 25 13.24 9.42 7.57
N LYS A 26 12.43 8.36 7.55
CA LYS A 26 12.65 7.18 6.70
C LYS A 26 12.74 7.51 5.21
N ALA A 27 12.02 8.53 4.73
CA ALA A 27 12.07 8.94 3.33
C ALA A 27 13.45 9.50 2.96
N ALA A 28 14.06 10.30 3.84
CA ALA A 28 15.40 10.81 3.64
C ALA A 28 16.43 9.67 3.60
N ALA A 29 16.32 8.70 4.51
CA ALA A 29 17.17 7.51 4.51
C ALA A 29 16.98 6.69 3.21
N ALA A 30 15.73 6.46 2.78
CA ALA A 30 15.40 5.76 1.55
C ALA A 30 15.98 6.43 0.30
N LEU A 31 15.83 7.75 0.17
CA LEU A 31 16.38 8.52 -0.95
C LEU A 31 17.90 8.43 -1.00
N LEU A 32 18.55 8.58 0.16
CA LEU A 32 20.01 8.49 0.27
C LEU A 32 20.49 7.12 -0.20
N ILE A 33 19.88 6.03 0.27
CA ILE A 33 20.32 4.68 -0.05
C ILE A 33 20.09 4.36 -1.54
N GLY A 34 18.97 4.81 -2.10
CA GLY A 34 18.66 4.64 -3.53
C GLY A 34 19.68 5.35 -4.40
N ALA A 35 19.94 6.63 -4.12
CA ALA A 35 20.93 7.43 -4.86
C ALA A 35 22.35 6.87 -4.72
N VAL A 36 22.78 6.51 -3.50
CA VAL A 36 24.13 5.99 -3.25
C VAL A 36 24.33 4.62 -3.90
N CYS A 37 23.34 3.71 -3.85
CA CYS A 37 23.47 2.40 -4.49
C CYS A 37 23.68 2.53 -6.01
N TRP A 38 22.91 3.40 -6.67
CA TRP A 38 23.08 3.66 -8.11
C TRP A 38 24.38 4.40 -8.43
N ALA A 39 24.80 5.35 -7.60
CA ALA A 39 26.08 6.03 -7.79
C ALA A 39 27.26 5.05 -7.68
N LEU A 40 27.27 4.17 -6.68
CA LEU A 40 28.27 3.12 -6.53
C LEU A 40 28.25 2.12 -7.70
N TYR A 41 27.05 1.76 -8.18
CA TYR A 41 26.92 0.90 -9.34
C TYR A 41 27.51 1.56 -10.60
N ALA A 42 27.17 2.83 -10.85
CA ALA A 42 27.69 3.61 -11.97
C ALA A 42 29.21 3.82 -11.89
N ILE A 43 29.79 4.01 -10.70
CA ILE A 43 31.26 4.11 -10.52
C ILE A 43 31.92 2.75 -10.79
N GLY A 44 31.29 1.65 -10.40
CA GLY A 44 31.82 0.30 -10.58
C GLY A 44 31.43 -0.39 -11.89
N TYR A 45 30.89 0.35 -12.87
CA TYR A 45 30.25 -0.23 -14.06
C TYR A 45 31.18 -1.18 -14.84
N GLU A 46 32.47 -0.87 -14.95
CA GLU A 46 33.46 -1.69 -15.67
C GLU A 46 33.53 -3.13 -15.16
N ALA A 47 33.39 -3.33 -13.85
CA ALA A 47 33.45 -4.64 -13.21
C ALA A 47 32.08 -5.29 -13.04
N LEU A 48 31.01 -4.49 -13.01
CA LEU A 48 29.66 -4.95 -12.66
C LEU A 48 28.77 -5.19 -13.89
N VAL A 49 29.11 -4.61 -15.04
CA VAL A 49 28.37 -4.74 -16.30
C VAL A 49 29.28 -5.36 -17.36
N PRO A 50 29.48 -6.69 -17.34
CA PRO A 50 30.28 -7.34 -18.36
C PRO A 50 29.55 -7.28 -19.71
N MET A 51 30.29 -7.11 -20.81
CA MET A 51 29.71 -7.07 -22.17
C MET A 51 28.83 -8.28 -22.49
N SER A 52 29.06 -9.44 -21.85
CA SER A 52 28.28 -10.66 -22.04
C SER A 52 26.83 -10.58 -21.59
N VAL A 53 26.48 -9.64 -20.70
CA VAL A 53 25.09 -9.45 -20.24
C VAL A 53 24.33 -8.41 -21.06
N ILE A 54 25.02 -7.70 -21.96
CA ILE A 54 24.44 -6.65 -22.79
C ILE A 54 23.87 -7.29 -24.06
N PRO A 55 22.60 -7.03 -24.41
CA PRO A 55 22.01 -7.52 -25.66
C PRO A 55 22.83 -7.09 -26.88
N ALA A 56 23.07 -8.02 -27.81
CA ALA A 56 23.86 -7.74 -29.02
C ALA A 56 23.26 -6.58 -29.84
N GLU A 57 21.94 -6.52 -29.93
CA GLU A 57 21.21 -5.43 -30.61
C GLU A 57 21.51 -4.04 -30.00
N PHE A 58 21.66 -3.97 -28.68
CA PHE A 58 22.02 -2.72 -28.00
C PHE A 58 23.46 -2.34 -28.30
N VAL A 59 24.39 -3.30 -28.27
CA VAL A 59 25.80 -3.06 -28.62
C VAL A 59 25.90 -2.54 -30.05
N GLU A 60 25.23 -3.18 -31.01
CA GLU A 60 25.20 -2.76 -32.42
C GLU A 60 24.63 -1.35 -32.58
N ALA A 61 23.52 -1.04 -31.92
CA ALA A 61 22.91 0.30 -31.95
C ALA A 61 23.87 1.39 -31.45
N GLN A 62 24.59 1.12 -30.35
CA GLN A 62 25.56 2.07 -29.77
C GLN A 62 26.78 2.25 -30.66
N LEU A 63 27.29 1.18 -31.29
CA LEU A 63 28.39 1.26 -32.25
C LEU A 63 28.00 2.08 -33.49
N VAL A 64 26.77 1.90 -34.01
CA VAL A 64 26.24 2.70 -35.13
C VAL A 64 26.06 4.17 -34.73
N ALA A 65 25.68 4.44 -33.47
CA ALA A 65 25.62 5.78 -32.91
C ALA A 65 27.00 6.42 -32.65
N GLY A 66 28.10 5.68 -32.88
CA GLY A 66 29.47 6.16 -32.70
C GLY A 66 29.94 6.19 -31.24
N VAL A 67 29.30 5.43 -30.35
CA VAL A 67 29.72 5.31 -28.95
C VAL A 67 30.93 4.40 -28.85
N ASP A 68 31.95 4.84 -28.12
CA ASP A 68 33.16 4.06 -27.89
C ASP A 68 32.83 2.72 -27.19
N PRO A 69 33.41 1.59 -27.62
CA PRO A 69 33.11 0.27 -27.04
C PRO A 69 33.30 0.18 -25.52
N SER A 70 34.22 0.95 -24.94
CA SER A 70 34.45 1.03 -23.50
C SER A 70 33.30 1.70 -22.72
N GLU A 71 32.51 2.53 -23.41
CA GLU A 71 31.42 3.29 -22.83
C GLU A 71 30.06 2.58 -22.93
N ILE A 72 29.97 1.55 -23.78
CA ILE A 72 28.75 0.77 -24.00
C ILE A 72 28.19 0.18 -22.68
N PRO A 73 28.99 -0.38 -21.75
CA PRO A 73 28.46 -0.86 -20.48
C PRO A 73 27.86 0.25 -19.61
N ARG A 74 28.44 1.46 -19.63
CA ARG A 74 27.88 2.61 -18.92
C ARG A 74 26.58 3.08 -19.56
N ALA A 75 26.54 3.15 -20.90
CA ALA A 75 25.33 3.47 -21.64
C ALA A 75 24.21 2.46 -21.35
N PHE A 76 24.51 1.16 -21.32
CA PHE A 76 23.55 0.12 -20.99
C PHE A 76 23.00 0.28 -19.56
N LEU A 77 23.88 0.51 -18.58
CA LEU A 77 23.49 0.75 -17.18
C LEU A 77 22.51 1.92 -17.08
N VAL A 78 22.81 3.04 -17.74
CA VAL A 78 21.99 4.25 -17.63
C VAL A 78 20.69 4.11 -18.42
N GLU A 79 20.77 3.75 -19.70
CA GLU A 79 19.63 3.79 -20.62
C GLU A 79 18.67 2.61 -20.44
N ASN A 80 19.21 1.40 -20.24
CA ASN A 80 18.38 0.18 -20.18
C ASN A 80 18.06 -0.26 -18.76
N GLN A 81 18.92 0.01 -17.77
CA GLN A 81 18.64 -0.39 -16.39
C GLN A 81 18.07 0.77 -15.58
N PHE A 82 18.79 1.89 -15.45
CA PHE A 82 18.39 2.99 -14.58
C PHE A 82 17.15 3.73 -15.08
N LEU A 83 17.17 4.24 -16.33
CA LEU A 83 16.05 5.01 -16.87
C LEU A 83 14.78 4.18 -17.01
N HIS A 84 14.91 2.89 -17.34
CA HIS A 84 13.78 1.97 -17.37
C HIS A 84 13.15 1.80 -15.98
N LEU A 85 13.96 1.54 -14.95
CA LEU A 85 13.48 1.45 -13.57
C LEU A 85 12.85 2.77 -13.09
N VAL A 86 13.46 3.91 -13.41
CA VAL A 86 12.93 5.23 -13.06
C VAL A 86 11.56 5.44 -13.69
N ALA A 87 11.37 5.06 -14.95
CA ALA A 87 10.07 5.15 -15.63
C ALA A 87 9.01 4.28 -14.93
N GLU A 88 9.33 3.01 -14.64
CA GLU A 88 8.41 2.13 -13.89
C GLU A 88 8.07 2.66 -12.50
N THR A 89 9.09 3.17 -11.80
CA THR A 89 8.93 3.79 -10.48
C THR A 89 8.04 5.03 -10.58
N ALA A 90 8.26 5.89 -11.58
CA ALA A 90 7.45 7.09 -11.78
C ALA A 90 5.97 6.74 -12.03
N TYR A 91 5.66 5.66 -12.76
CA TYR A 91 4.29 5.21 -12.96
C TYR A 91 3.58 4.89 -11.64
N ILE A 92 4.28 4.19 -10.74
CA ILE A 92 3.77 3.88 -9.39
C ILE A 92 3.57 5.17 -8.59
N LEU A 93 4.56 6.07 -8.58
CA LEU A 93 4.48 7.31 -7.80
C LEU A 93 3.38 8.25 -8.30
N PHE A 94 3.21 8.42 -9.62
CA PHE A 94 2.11 9.22 -10.18
C PHE A 94 0.75 8.61 -9.87
N PHE A 95 0.63 7.28 -9.90
CA PHE A 95 -0.59 6.59 -9.50
C PHE A 95 -0.92 6.87 -8.02
N LEU A 96 0.06 6.72 -7.12
CA LEU A 96 -0.15 6.92 -5.68
C LEU A 96 -0.47 8.39 -5.36
N MET A 97 0.25 9.34 -5.94
CA MET A 97 -0.04 10.76 -5.77
C MET A 97 -1.46 11.10 -6.24
N GLY A 98 -1.87 10.60 -7.41
CA GLY A 98 -3.23 10.79 -7.92
C GLY A 98 -4.30 10.20 -6.99
N ALA A 99 -4.09 8.96 -6.55
CA ALA A 99 -5.00 8.26 -5.64
C ALA A 99 -5.13 8.98 -4.29
N MET A 100 -4.00 9.33 -3.67
CA MET A 100 -3.97 10.06 -2.40
C MET A 100 -4.63 11.44 -2.52
N THR A 101 -4.41 12.15 -3.63
CA THR A 101 -5.06 13.45 -3.87
C THR A 101 -6.58 13.30 -3.98
N ILE A 102 -7.07 12.29 -4.70
CA ILE A 102 -8.51 12.01 -4.81
C ILE A 102 -9.09 11.75 -3.42
N VAL A 103 -8.45 10.88 -2.67
CA VAL A 103 -8.88 10.50 -1.32
C VAL A 103 -8.92 11.72 -0.39
N GLU A 104 -7.86 12.52 -0.37
CA GLU A 104 -7.77 13.72 0.47
C GLU A 104 -8.81 14.76 0.07
N LEU A 105 -9.13 14.87 -1.22
CA LEU A 105 -10.18 15.76 -1.72
C LEU A 105 -11.58 15.29 -1.30
N VAL A 106 -11.81 13.96 -1.26
CA VAL A 106 -13.04 13.38 -0.71
C VAL A 106 -13.15 13.65 0.79
N ASP A 107 -12.06 13.49 1.55
CA ASP A 107 -12.05 13.73 2.99
C ASP A 107 -12.25 15.21 3.33
N ALA A 108 -11.60 16.12 2.59
CA ALA A 108 -11.76 17.56 2.76
C ALA A 108 -13.21 18.03 2.57
N HIS A 109 -13.99 17.34 1.72
CA HIS A 109 -15.42 17.57 1.53
C HIS A 109 -16.32 16.71 2.43
N GLU A 110 -15.74 16.10 3.46
CA GLU A 110 -16.39 15.20 4.42
C GLU A 110 -17.14 14.03 3.76
N GLY A 111 -16.68 13.55 2.59
CA GLY A 111 -17.38 12.51 1.83
C GLY A 111 -17.49 11.18 2.60
N PHE A 112 -16.49 10.84 3.42
CA PHE A 112 -16.51 9.62 4.24
C PHE A 112 -17.51 9.67 5.41
N SER A 113 -18.03 10.86 5.76
CA SER A 113 -19.11 11.00 6.74
C SER A 113 -20.39 10.28 6.29
N VAL A 114 -20.64 10.20 4.98
CA VAL A 114 -21.81 9.52 4.39
C VAL A 114 -21.79 8.02 4.72
N ILE A 115 -20.61 7.41 4.73
CA ILE A 115 -20.41 6.00 5.07
C ILE A 115 -20.57 5.78 6.58
N THR A 116 -20.06 6.70 7.39
CA THR A 116 -19.83 6.50 8.82
C THR A 116 -20.97 6.97 9.73
N ARG A 117 -21.76 7.97 9.31
CA ARG A 117 -22.76 8.65 10.15
C ARG A 117 -23.87 7.77 10.73
N ASN A 118 -24.25 6.70 10.05
CA ASN A 118 -25.35 5.82 10.48
C ASN A 118 -24.87 4.57 11.24
N ILE A 119 -23.57 4.48 11.55
CA ILE A 119 -23.00 3.30 12.20
C ILE A 119 -23.18 3.43 13.71
N THR A 120 -24.23 2.80 14.23
CA THR A 120 -24.45 2.67 15.67
C THR A 120 -24.95 1.26 16.01
N SER A 121 -24.62 0.77 17.20
CA SER A 121 -25.17 -0.48 17.71
C SER A 121 -25.15 -0.53 19.23
N ARG A 122 -26.16 -1.17 19.83
CA ARG A 122 -26.17 -1.42 21.28
C ARG A 122 -25.25 -2.57 21.69
N SER A 123 -24.96 -3.50 20.76
CA SER A 123 -24.10 -4.65 21.02
C SER A 123 -22.68 -4.35 20.53
N ARG A 124 -21.69 -4.53 21.41
CA ARG A 124 -20.27 -4.40 21.06
C ARG A 124 -19.89 -5.39 19.96
N THR A 125 -20.31 -6.64 20.07
CA THR A 125 -20.07 -7.65 19.02
C THR A 125 -20.69 -7.22 17.70
N LYS A 126 -21.97 -6.81 17.67
CA LYS A 126 -22.61 -6.38 16.41
C LYS A 126 -21.90 -5.18 15.79
N LEU A 127 -21.48 -4.20 16.60
CA LEU A 127 -20.72 -3.04 16.12
C LEU A 127 -19.36 -3.46 15.54
N LEU A 128 -18.63 -4.37 16.20
CA LEU A 128 -17.35 -4.88 15.73
C LEU A 128 -17.49 -5.52 14.34
N TRP A 129 -18.54 -6.32 14.14
CA TRP A 129 -18.82 -6.95 12.85
C TRP A 129 -19.11 -5.91 11.77
N ILE A 130 -19.96 -4.92 12.06
CA ILE A 130 -20.29 -3.84 11.12
C ILE A 130 -19.01 -3.09 10.73
N VAL A 131 -18.23 -2.63 11.71
CA VAL A 131 -17.00 -1.86 11.45
C VAL A 131 -15.99 -2.70 10.68
N SER A 132 -15.78 -3.97 11.05
CA SER A 132 -14.79 -4.83 10.39
C SER A 132 -15.14 -5.09 8.93
N TRP A 133 -16.40 -5.44 8.63
CA TRP A 133 -16.82 -5.66 7.25
C TRP A 133 -16.84 -4.39 6.43
N LEU A 134 -17.25 -3.28 7.03
CA LEU A 134 -17.19 -1.99 6.36
C LEU A 134 -15.74 -1.63 6.00
N THR A 135 -14.82 -1.77 6.97
CA THR A 135 -13.38 -1.54 6.75
C THR A 135 -12.86 -2.43 5.63
N PHE A 136 -13.23 -3.71 5.61
CA PHE A 136 -12.82 -4.66 4.57
C PHE A 136 -13.23 -4.25 3.16
N PHE A 137 -14.48 -3.82 2.97
CA PHE A 137 -14.97 -3.40 1.65
C PHE A 137 -14.50 -2.00 1.27
N THR A 138 -14.43 -1.08 2.23
CA THR A 138 -13.90 0.27 1.98
C THR A 138 -12.42 0.22 1.58
N SER A 139 -11.63 -0.64 2.23
CA SER A 139 -10.20 -0.79 1.91
C SER A 139 -9.92 -1.47 0.57
N ALA A 140 -10.94 -2.08 -0.05
CA ALA A 140 -10.81 -2.62 -1.40
C ALA A 140 -10.76 -1.50 -2.47
N VAL A 141 -11.13 -0.27 -2.09
CA VAL A 141 -11.22 0.90 -2.97
C VAL A 141 -10.28 2.02 -2.53
N LEU A 142 -10.34 2.39 -1.25
CA LEU A 142 -9.44 3.35 -0.63
C LEU A 142 -8.25 2.57 -0.08
N ASP A 143 -7.04 3.13 -0.12
CA ASP A 143 -5.90 2.44 0.46
C ASP A 143 -6.09 2.06 1.96
N ASN A 144 -5.28 1.13 2.43
CA ASN A 144 -5.35 0.59 3.79
C ASN A 144 -5.11 1.65 4.90
N LEU A 145 -4.27 2.66 4.65
CA LEU A 145 -3.94 3.74 5.59
C LEU A 145 -5.13 4.66 5.77
N THR A 146 -5.66 5.18 4.67
CA THR A 146 -6.84 6.05 4.61
C THR A 146 -8.02 5.37 5.27
N THR A 147 -8.30 4.12 4.89
CA THR A 147 -9.41 3.37 5.47
C THR A 147 -9.26 3.26 6.99
N THR A 148 -8.04 3.02 7.47
CA THR A 148 -7.77 2.95 8.90
C THR A 148 -7.96 4.30 9.59
N ILE A 149 -7.47 5.41 9.02
CA ILE A 149 -7.66 6.76 9.58
C ILE A 149 -9.15 7.10 9.73
N VAL A 150 -9.94 6.85 8.68
CA VAL A 150 -11.40 7.09 8.69
C VAL A 150 -12.08 6.24 9.76
N MET A 151 -11.75 4.94 9.84
CA MET A 151 -12.40 4.03 10.77
C MET A 151 -11.99 4.29 12.22
N ILE A 152 -10.73 4.63 12.51
CA ILE A 152 -10.30 5.03 13.85
C ILE A 152 -11.01 6.31 14.30
N SER A 153 -11.19 7.28 13.41
CA SER A 153 -11.92 8.52 13.68
C SER A 153 -13.40 8.26 14.01
N LEU A 154 -14.04 7.32 13.32
CA LEU A 154 -15.37 6.81 13.68
C LEU A 154 -15.34 6.15 15.08
N LEU A 155 -14.39 5.23 15.32
CA LEU A 155 -14.32 4.45 16.55
C LEU A 155 -14.19 5.29 17.81
N ARG A 156 -13.44 6.41 17.76
CA ARG A 156 -13.34 7.35 18.88
C ARG A 156 -14.68 7.94 19.30
N LYS A 157 -15.61 8.10 18.35
CA LYS A 157 -16.95 8.65 18.58
C LYS A 157 -17.92 7.58 19.06
N VAL A 158 -17.87 6.38 18.46
CA VAL A 158 -18.87 5.32 18.71
C VAL A 158 -18.48 4.33 19.80
N VAL A 159 -17.20 4.21 20.16
CA VAL A 159 -16.69 3.32 21.21
C VAL A 159 -15.94 4.15 22.26
N PRO A 160 -16.61 4.66 23.31
CA PRO A 160 -15.96 5.52 24.30
C PRO A 160 -14.94 4.78 25.18
N ASP A 161 -15.21 3.51 25.50
CA ASP A 161 -14.29 2.68 26.28
C ASP A 161 -13.01 2.36 25.49
N ARG A 162 -11.86 2.85 25.98
CA ARG A 162 -10.57 2.69 25.32
C ARG A 162 -10.18 1.21 25.18
N GLN A 163 -10.43 0.36 26.18
CA GLN A 163 -10.02 -1.05 26.08
C GLN A 163 -10.76 -1.77 24.95
N THR A 164 -12.08 -1.61 24.89
CA THR A 164 -12.91 -2.10 23.79
C THR A 164 -12.44 -1.51 22.46
N ARG A 165 -12.18 -0.20 22.42
CA ARG A 165 -11.74 0.49 21.20
C ARG A 165 -10.40 -0.03 20.66
N LEU A 166 -9.45 -0.40 21.53
CA LEU A 166 -8.19 -1.01 21.10
C LEU A 166 -8.39 -2.36 20.38
N PHE A 167 -9.34 -3.18 20.82
CA PHE A 167 -9.69 -4.42 20.09
C PHE A 167 -10.33 -4.13 18.74
N PHE A 168 -11.19 -3.11 18.66
CA PHE A 168 -11.78 -2.69 17.40
C PHE A 168 -10.72 -2.13 16.44
N ALA A 169 -9.82 -1.27 16.93
CA ALA A 169 -8.69 -0.75 16.16
C ALA A 169 -7.80 -1.88 15.63
N GLY A 170 -7.54 -2.90 16.46
CA GLY A 170 -6.84 -4.12 16.04
C GLY A 170 -7.53 -4.83 14.88
N MET A 171 -8.85 -4.99 14.96
CA MET A 171 -9.64 -5.59 13.87
C MET A 171 -9.76 -4.71 12.63
N VAL A 172 -9.76 -3.38 12.78
CA VAL A 172 -9.69 -2.44 11.64
C VAL A 172 -8.39 -2.64 10.87
N ILE A 173 -7.25 -2.77 11.55
CA ILE A 173 -5.95 -3.04 10.88
C ILE A 173 -6.01 -4.34 10.08
N VAL A 174 -6.52 -5.42 10.68
CA VAL A 174 -6.67 -6.72 10.01
C VAL A 174 -7.62 -6.61 8.81
N ALA A 175 -8.77 -5.96 8.99
CA ALA A 175 -9.79 -5.80 7.96
C ALA A 175 -9.31 -4.92 6.80
N ALA A 176 -8.57 -3.84 7.07
CA ALA A 176 -8.04 -2.94 6.06
C ALA A 176 -7.00 -3.67 5.19
N ASN A 177 -6.00 -4.28 5.82
CA ASN A 177 -4.97 -5.05 5.10
C ASN A 177 -5.58 -6.22 4.29
N ALA A 178 -6.50 -6.99 4.87
CA ALA A 178 -7.19 -8.06 4.15
C ALA A 178 -8.08 -7.53 3.01
N GLY A 179 -8.78 -6.42 3.25
CA GLY A 179 -9.65 -5.75 2.29
C GLY A 179 -8.91 -5.17 1.10
N GLY A 180 -7.73 -4.59 1.31
CA GLY A 180 -6.90 -4.06 0.23
C GLY A 180 -6.25 -5.15 -0.63
N ALA A 181 -5.90 -6.30 -0.02
CA ALA A 181 -5.15 -7.35 -0.68
C ALA A 181 -5.91 -8.08 -1.81
N TRP A 182 -7.25 -8.03 -1.84
CA TRP A 182 -8.04 -8.73 -2.86
C TRP A 182 -8.44 -7.87 -4.07
N THR A 183 -7.95 -6.62 -4.16
CA THR A 183 -8.07 -5.78 -5.35
C THR A 183 -6.73 -5.21 -5.76
N VAL A 184 -6.62 -4.71 -7.00
CA VAL A 184 -5.39 -4.10 -7.53
C VAL A 184 -5.24 -2.62 -7.18
N ILE A 185 -6.15 -2.06 -6.38
CA ILE A 185 -6.15 -0.63 -6.00
C ILE A 185 -6.06 -0.47 -4.48
N GLY A 186 -6.67 -1.38 -3.72
CA GLY A 186 -6.82 -1.23 -2.28
C GLY A 186 -5.52 -1.34 -1.47
N ASP A 187 -4.45 -1.89 -2.06
CA ASP A 187 -3.13 -1.96 -1.45
C ASP A 187 -2.03 -1.52 -2.43
N VAL A 188 -1.00 -0.86 -1.91
CA VAL A 188 0.15 -0.39 -2.72
C VAL A 188 0.89 -1.56 -3.35
N THR A 189 1.03 -2.69 -2.63
CA THR A 189 1.76 -3.86 -3.12
C THR A 189 1.03 -4.58 -4.26
N THR A 190 -0.30 -4.69 -4.19
CA THR A 190 -1.11 -5.26 -5.27
C THR A 190 -1.16 -4.32 -6.47
N THR A 191 -1.24 -3.01 -6.23
CA THR A 191 -1.09 -1.99 -7.28
C THR A 191 0.26 -2.13 -7.99
N MET A 192 1.34 -2.32 -7.24
CA MET A 192 2.69 -2.45 -7.77
C MET A 192 2.82 -3.68 -8.69
N LEU A 193 2.36 -4.84 -8.22
CA LEU A 193 2.32 -6.08 -9.01
C LEU A 193 1.47 -5.92 -10.28
N TRP A 194 0.37 -5.18 -10.22
CA TRP A 194 -0.50 -4.93 -11.38
C TRP A 194 0.14 -3.98 -12.41
N ILE A 195 0.81 -2.92 -11.96
CA ILE A 195 1.54 -2.00 -12.84
C ILE A 195 2.66 -2.73 -13.56
N ARG A 196 3.40 -3.60 -12.86
CA ARG A 196 4.47 -4.47 -13.40
C ARG A 196 3.94 -5.72 -14.14
N GLN A 197 2.64 -5.77 -14.45
CA GLN A 197 2.00 -6.84 -15.23
C GLN A 197 2.19 -8.26 -14.64
N LYS A 198 2.34 -8.38 -13.32
CA LYS A 198 2.46 -9.67 -12.63
C LYS A 198 1.10 -10.25 -12.25
N ILE A 199 0.10 -9.40 -12.02
CA ILE A 199 -1.28 -9.80 -11.67
C ILE A 199 -2.32 -8.97 -12.46
N GLY A 200 -3.50 -9.54 -12.70
CA GLY A 200 -4.65 -8.91 -13.35
C GLY A 200 -5.80 -8.63 -12.38
N PRO A 201 -6.64 -7.61 -12.64
CA PRO A 201 -7.68 -7.19 -11.71
C PRO A 201 -8.75 -8.26 -11.46
N VAL A 202 -9.15 -8.99 -12.49
CA VAL A 202 -10.19 -10.03 -12.39
C VAL A 202 -9.66 -11.25 -11.65
N GLU A 203 -8.45 -11.68 -11.99
CA GLU A 203 -7.80 -12.84 -11.40
C GLU A 203 -7.49 -12.61 -9.91
N VAL A 204 -7.02 -11.41 -9.55
CA VAL A 204 -6.81 -11.02 -8.15
C VAL A 204 -8.11 -11.10 -7.35
N MET A 205 -9.22 -10.54 -7.86
CA MET A 205 -10.51 -10.64 -7.18
C MET A 205 -10.98 -12.09 -7.07
N ARG A 206 -10.85 -12.88 -8.13
CA ARG A 206 -11.27 -14.29 -8.17
C ARG A 206 -10.50 -15.13 -7.16
N ASP A 207 -9.18 -14.97 -7.12
CA ASP A 207 -8.29 -15.86 -6.42
C ASP A 207 -8.04 -15.42 -4.97
N LEU A 208 -8.13 -14.11 -4.67
CA LEU A 208 -7.78 -13.56 -3.35
C LEU A 208 -8.97 -13.11 -2.51
N PHE A 209 -10.19 -12.96 -3.07
CA PHE A 209 -11.35 -12.54 -2.28
C PHE A 209 -11.65 -13.50 -1.12
N LEU A 210 -11.73 -14.81 -1.39
CA LEU A 210 -12.03 -15.81 -0.37
C LEU A 210 -10.90 -15.95 0.68
N PRO A 211 -9.60 -16.03 0.29
CA PRO A 211 -8.47 -15.95 1.22
C PRO A 211 -8.53 -14.73 2.13
N SER A 212 -8.78 -13.54 1.58
CA SER A 212 -8.89 -12.29 2.35
C SER A 212 -10.08 -12.28 3.29
N VAL A 213 -11.24 -12.81 2.86
CA VAL A 213 -12.41 -12.99 3.73
C VAL A 213 -12.06 -13.89 4.92
N VAL A 214 -11.37 -15.01 4.71
CA VAL A 214 -10.97 -15.91 5.80
C VAL A 214 -9.92 -15.27 6.70
N CYS A 215 -9.00 -14.50 6.11
CA CYS A 215 -8.01 -13.72 6.85
C CYS A 215 -8.64 -12.77 7.87
N LEU A 216 -9.79 -12.17 7.54
CA LEU A 216 -10.57 -11.36 8.47
C LEU A 216 -11.45 -12.21 9.39
N LEU A 217 -12.17 -13.18 8.83
CA LEU A 217 -13.24 -13.90 9.52
C LEU A 217 -12.72 -14.67 10.73
N VAL A 218 -11.54 -15.30 10.62
CA VAL A 218 -10.92 -16.06 11.72
C VAL A 218 -10.67 -15.17 12.95
N PRO A 219 -9.88 -14.08 12.87
CA PRO A 219 -9.68 -13.17 14.00
C PRO A 219 -10.98 -12.50 14.45
N LEU A 220 -11.89 -12.15 13.53
CA LEU A 220 -13.17 -11.53 13.86
C LEU A 220 -14.06 -12.44 14.72
N LEU A 221 -14.11 -13.73 14.42
CA LEU A 221 -14.85 -14.72 15.22
C LEU A 221 -14.27 -14.86 16.63
N ILE A 222 -12.94 -14.82 16.76
CA ILE A 222 -12.25 -14.92 18.05
C ILE A 222 -12.48 -13.65 18.86
N VAL A 223 -12.13 -12.48 18.33
CA VAL A 223 -12.26 -11.19 19.02
C VAL A 223 -13.73 -10.85 19.30
N GLY A 224 -14.65 -11.16 18.38
CA GLY A 224 -16.08 -10.97 18.58
C GLY A 224 -16.64 -11.71 19.81
N ARG A 225 -16.01 -12.83 20.21
CA ARG A 225 -16.33 -13.56 21.45
C ARG A 225 -15.70 -12.95 22.70
N LEU A 226 -14.55 -12.27 22.56
CA LEU A 226 -13.85 -11.61 23.66
C LEU A 226 -14.51 -10.29 24.07
N VAL A 227 -15.07 -9.54 23.11
CA VAL A 227 -15.61 -8.20 23.33
C VAL A 227 -17.14 -8.22 23.56
N LYS A 228 -17.67 -9.32 24.13
CA LYS A 228 -19.10 -9.47 24.43
C LYS A 228 -19.58 -8.44 25.46
N GLY A 229 -20.84 -8.02 25.32
CA GLY A 229 -21.50 -7.09 26.24
C GLY A 229 -22.24 -5.98 25.49
N GLU A 230 -22.99 -5.19 26.26
CA GLU A 230 -23.68 -4.01 25.75
C GLU A 230 -22.77 -2.78 25.81
N MET A 231 -23.00 -1.82 24.91
CA MET A 231 -22.43 -0.49 25.05
C MET A 231 -23.16 0.24 26.18
N SER A 232 -22.40 0.81 27.12
CA SER A 232 -22.96 1.69 28.14
C SER A 232 -23.59 2.90 27.44
N ALA A 233 -24.92 3.01 27.51
CA ALA A 233 -25.78 4.09 27.00
C ALA A 233 -25.38 4.72 25.64
N VAL A 234 -26.26 4.55 24.65
CA VAL A 234 -26.18 5.18 23.32
C VAL A 234 -25.82 6.65 23.46
N ALA A 235 -24.57 7.02 23.14
CA ALA A 235 -24.27 8.39 22.77
C ALA A 235 -25.19 8.73 21.59
N GLN A 236 -25.89 9.86 21.71
CA GLN A 236 -26.87 10.37 20.74
C GLN A 236 -26.36 10.25 19.29
N PRO A 237 -27.24 10.25 18.26
CA PRO A 237 -26.79 10.22 16.86
C PRO A 237 -25.86 11.42 16.61
N VAL A 238 -24.56 11.19 16.62
CA VAL A 238 -23.55 12.26 16.46
C VAL A 238 -23.26 12.42 14.98
N MET A 239 -23.55 13.62 14.49
CA MET A 239 -23.13 14.13 13.19
C MET A 239 -21.60 13.99 13.07
N VAL A 240 -21.15 13.16 12.14
CA VAL A 240 -19.73 13.08 11.76
C VAL A 240 -19.39 14.41 11.07
N GLY A 241 -18.73 15.34 11.80
CA GLY A 241 -18.23 16.60 11.23
C GLY A 241 -18.16 17.81 12.18
N LEU A 242 -18.68 17.74 13.41
CA LEU A 242 -18.65 18.89 14.32
C LEU A 242 -17.63 18.67 15.44
N GLU A 243 -16.38 19.07 15.22
CA GLU A 243 -15.61 19.66 16.31
C GLU A 243 -16.30 20.97 16.69
N GLU A 244 -16.44 21.25 17.99
CA GLU A 244 -16.98 22.51 18.54
C GLU A 244 -16.05 23.71 18.31
N ASN A 245 -15.44 23.82 17.13
CA ASN A 245 -14.67 24.99 16.70
C ASN A 245 -15.18 25.45 15.33
N GLY A 246 -16.15 26.36 15.35
CA GLY A 246 -16.54 27.13 14.18
C GLY A 246 -17.62 26.50 13.32
N ASP A 247 -18.56 27.34 12.94
CA ASP A 247 -19.61 27.14 11.97
C ASP A 247 -19.07 26.55 10.63
N ASN A 248 -19.10 25.22 10.44
CA ASN A 248 -18.89 24.57 9.12
C ASN A 248 -20.14 24.77 8.22
N GLY A 249 -20.62 26.01 8.11
CA GLY A 249 -21.86 26.38 7.43
C GLY A 249 -21.88 26.18 5.91
N GLY A 250 -20.76 25.75 5.28
CA GLY A 250 -20.64 25.62 3.82
C GLY A 250 -20.90 24.22 3.25
N ILE A 251 -20.49 23.14 3.93
CA ILE A 251 -20.49 21.79 3.33
C ILE A 251 -21.87 21.10 3.49
N GLN A 252 -22.69 21.21 2.46
CA GLN A 252 -23.99 20.55 2.34
C GLN A 252 -23.88 19.04 2.08
N GLU A 253 -24.94 18.29 2.41
CA GLU A 253 -25.02 16.83 2.23
C GLU A 253 -24.78 16.36 0.79
N TRP A 254 -25.21 17.17 -0.20
CA TRP A 254 -25.00 16.84 -1.59
C TRP A 254 -23.53 16.98 -2.00
N HIS A 255 -22.75 17.90 -1.38
CA HIS A 255 -21.30 17.98 -1.58
C HIS A 255 -20.65 16.68 -1.10
N ARG A 256 -20.92 16.27 0.15
CA ARG A 256 -20.38 15.04 0.75
C ARG A 256 -20.66 13.81 -0.14
N THR A 257 -21.90 13.67 -0.57
CA THR A 257 -22.33 12.56 -1.42
C THR A 257 -21.68 12.63 -2.81
N LEU A 258 -21.62 13.83 -3.41
CA LEU A 258 -21.02 14.04 -4.73
C LEU A 258 -19.55 13.64 -4.74
N PHE A 259 -18.76 14.17 -3.79
CA PHE A 259 -17.33 13.87 -3.71
C PHE A 259 -17.08 12.40 -3.41
N LEU A 260 -17.84 11.79 -2.49
CA LEU A 260 -17.71 10.36 -2.23
C LEU A 260 -17.97 9.52 -3.49
N VAL A 261 -19.07 9.79 -4.19
CA VAL A 261 -19.46 9.05 -5.40
C VAL A 261 -18.43 9.26 -6.50
N LEU A 262 -18.03 10.50 -6.79
CA LEU A 262 -17.06 10.79 -7.83
C LEU A 262 -15.67 10.24 -7.51
N GLY A 263 -15.22 10.32 -6.26
CA GLY A 263 -13.94 9.75 -5.83
C GLY A 263 -13.92 8.23 -5.98
N VAL A 264 -14.94 7.54 -5.48
CA VAL A 264 -15.06 6.07 -5.60
C VAL A 264 -15.18 5.64 -7.07
N LEU A 265 -16.04 6.29 -7.86
CA LEU A 265 -16.16 6.00 -9.29
C LEU A 265 -14.86 6.30 -10.04
N GLY A 266 -14.18 7.39 -9.69
CA GLY A 266 -12.90 7.77 -10.24
C GLY A 266 -11.84 6.70 -10.03
N LEU A 267 -11.71 6.19 -8.81
CA LEU A 267 -10.79 5.10 -8.47
C LEU A 267 -11.16 3.80 -9.20
N LEU A 268 -12.44 3.40 -9.14
CA LEU A 268 -12.92 2.16 -9.78
C LEU A 268 -12.88 2.22 -11.31
N SER A 269 -12.84 3.40 -11.92
CA SER A 269 -12.72 3.54 -13.37
C SER A 269 -11.32 3.19 -13.90
N VAL A 270 -10.27 3.20 -13.06
CA VAL A 270 -8.88 3.05 -13.53
C VAL A 270 -8.57 1.67 -14.12
N PRO A 271 -9.00 0.54 -13.52
CA PRO A 271 -8.84 -0.78 -14.16
C PRO A 271 -9.60 -0.89 -15.47
N VAL A 272 -10.77 -0.26 -15.55
CA VAL A 272 -11.59 -0.21 -16.77
C VAL A 272 -10.86 0.58 -17.86
N PHE A 273 -10.33 1.75 -17.52
CA PHE A 273 -9.51 2.56 -18.42
C PHE A 273 -8.29 1.79 -18.96
N LYS A 274 -7.53 1.11 -18.09
CA LYS A 274 -6.38 0.28 -18.52
C LYS A 274 -6.83 -0.83 -19.47
N ALA A 275 -7.93 -1.53 -19.15
CA ALA A 275 -8.42 -2.65 -19.95
C ALA A 275 -8.83 -2.23 -21.37
N TYR A 276 -9.41 -1.04 -21.54
CA TYR A 276 -9.82 -0.54 -22.86
C TYR A 276 -8.71 0.17 -23.63
N THR A 277 -7.85 0.94 -22.95
CA THR A 277 -6.85 1.80 -23.62
C THR A 277 -5.47 1.18 -23.74
N HIS A 278 -5.18 0.15 -22.94
CA HIS A 278 -3.84 -0.43 -22.73
C HIS A 278 -2.79 0.55 -22.19
N LEU A 279 -3.16 1.79 -21.86
CA LEU A 279 -2.25 2.76 -21.25
C LEU A 279 -1.97 2.41 -19.78
N PRO A 280 -0.82 2.85 -19.23
CA PRO A 280 -0.50 2.66 -17.82
C PRO A 280 -1.59 3.22 -16.88
N PRO A 281 -1.88 2.56 -15.74
CA PRO A 281 -2.93 2.96 -14.80
C PRO A 281 -2.86 4.41 -14.32
N PHE A 282 -1.65 4.98 -14.17
CA PHE A 282 -1.49 6.33 -13.67
C PHE A 282 -2.18 7.38 -14.56
N VAL A 283 -2.30 7.13 -15.88
CA VAL A 283 -3.01 8.06 -16.78
C VAL A 283 -4.50 8.11 -16.46
N GLY A 284 -5.11 6.94 -16.24
CA GLY A 284 -6.51 6.85 -15.80
C GLY A 284 -6.71 7.51 -14.43
N MET A 285 -5.76 7.32 -13.51
CA MET A 285 -5.79 7.98 -12.20
C MET A 285 -5.72 9.51 -12.32
N MET A 286 -4.83 10.03 -13.17
CA MET A 286 -4.71 11.47 -13.42
C MET A 286 -5.96 12.05 -14.08
N LEU A 287 -6.62 11.31 -14.97
CA LEU A 287 -7.90 11.71 -15.55
C LEU A 287 -8.99 11.80 -14.47
N SER A 288 -9.10 10.80 -13.60
CA SER A 288 -10.04 10.81 -12.47
C SER A 288 -9.78 11.99 -11.53
N LEU A 289 -8.52 12.25 -11.21
CA LEU A 289 -8.13 13.42 -10.42
C LEU A 289 -8.51 14.72 -11.12
N ALA A 290 -8.21 14.87 -12.41
CA ALA A 290 -8.53 16.09 -13.15
C ALA A 290 -10.03 16.38 -13.16
N ILE A 291 -10.87 15.34 -13.34
CA ILE A 291 -12.34 15.48 -13.28
C ILE A 291 -12.77 15.94 -11.88
N LEU A 292 -12.30 15.26 -10.83
CA LEU A 292 -12.69 15.58 -9.46
C LEU A 292 -12.19 16.98 -9.05
N TRP A 293 -10.99 17.37 -9.47
CA TRP A 293 -10.43 18.69 -9.28
C TRP A 293 -11.32 19.75 -9.92
N ILE A 294 -11.67 19.61 -11.21
CA ILE A 294 -12.54 20.56 -11.91
C ILE A 294 -13.88 20.70 -11.20
N VAL A 295 -14.49 19.59 -10.77
CA VAL A 295 -15.74 19.61 -9.98
C VAL A 295 -15.54 20.36 -8.66
N SER A 296 -14.41 20.15 -7.99
CA SER A 296 -14.08 20.89 -6.77
C SER A 296 -14.01 22.37 -6.98
N GLU A 297 -13.37 22.85 -8.04
CA GLU A 297 -13.32 24.29 -8.33
C GLU A 297 -14.69 24.91 -8.59
N PHE A 298 -15.66 24.14 -9.10
CA PHE A 298 -17.03 24.60 -9.24
C PHE A 298 -17.78 24.63 -7.91
N VAL A 299 -17.61 23.61 -7.07
CA VAL A 299 -18.23 23.55 -5.74
C VAL A 299 -17.62 24.58 -4.80
N ASP A 300 -16.31 24.78 -4.81
CA ASP A 300 -15.61 25.76 -3.98
C ASP A 300 -16.10 27.21 -4.21
N ARG A 301 -16.69 27.51 -5.37
CA ARG A 301 -17.32 28.82 -5.66
C ARG A 301 -18.65 29.03 -4.92
N THR A 302 -19.29 27.97 -4.45
CA THR A 302 -20.54 28.03 -3.69
C THR A 302 -20.30 28.04 -2.18
N LEU A 303 -19.07 27.77 -1.75
CA LEU A 303 -18.66 27.77 -0.35
C LEU A 303 -18.25 29.16 0.12
N ASP A 304 -18.37 29.39 1.43
CA ASP A 304 -17.83 30.57 2.09
C ASP A 304 -16.29 30.53 2.11
N GLU A 305 -15.67 31.70 2.23
CA GLU A 305 -14.21 31.85 2.11
C GLU A 305 -13.43 31.04 3.17
N ALA A 306 -14.00 30.86 4.37
CA ALA A 306 -13.37 30.07 5.43
C ALA A 306 -13.34 28.59 5.03
N THR A 307 -14.46 28.02 4.61
CA THR A 307 -14.53 26.62 4.12
C THR A 307 -13.65 26.43 2.88
N ARG A 308 -13.75 27.33 1.89
CA ARG A 308 -12.99 27.28 0.63
C ARG A 308 -11.47 27.21 0.84
N SER A 309 -10.96 27.91 1.86
CA SER A 309 -9.53 27.91 2.19
C SER A 309 -9.00 26.53 2.63
N SER A 310 -9.90 25.67 3.10
CA SER A 310 -9.59 24.33 3.62
C SER A 310 -9.90 23.20 2.64
N THR A 311 -10.89 23.38 1.75
CA THR A 311 -11.34 22.40 0.75
C THR A 311 -10.65 22.52 -0.60
N GLY A 312 -10.10 23.70 -0.90
CA GLY A 312 -9.45 23.96 -2.19
C GLY A 312 -8.27 23.04 -2.46
N VAL A 313 -8.08 22.67 -3.73
CA VAL A 313 -7.10 21.64 -4.12
C VAL A 313 -5.67 21.98 -3.70
N VAL A 314 -5.26 23.25 -3.71
CA VAL A 314 -3.92 23.65 -3.23
C VAL A 314 -3.75 23.38 -1.72
N ALA A 315 -4.81 23.51 -0.93
CA ALA A 315 -4.78 23.16 0.49
C ALA A 315 -4.71 21.65 0.67
N VAL A 316 -5.48 20.89 -0.11
CA VAL A 316 -5.48 19.41 -0.15
C VAL A 316 -4.10 18.87 -0.55
N LEU A 317 -3.48 19.41 -1.59
CA LEU A 317 -2.14 19.02 -2.04
C LEU A 317 -1.08 19.18 -0.94
N LYS A 318 -1.24 20.14 -0.02
CA LYS A 318 -0.33 20.32 1.12
C LYS A 318 -0.50 19.26 2.21
N ARG A 319 -1.63 18.54 2.23
CA ARG A 319 -1.92 17.47 3.21
C ARG A 319 -1.45 16.09 2.76
N ILE A 320 -1.20 15.93 1.46
CA ILE A 320 -0.69 14.67 0.90
C ILE A 320 0.64 14.31 1.56
N ASP A 321 0.76 13.02 1.91
CA ASP A 321 2.00 12.46 2.47
C ASP A 321 3.09 12.28 1.41
N MET A 322 3.71 13.41 1.04
CA MET A 322 4.86 13.41 0.13
C MET A 322 6.06 12.64 0.69
N ALA A 323 6.17 12.47 2.01
CA ALA A 323 7.23 11.67 2.61
C ALA A 323 7.08 10.19 2.22
N THR A 324 5.87 9.65 2.23
CA THR A 324 5.61 8.26 1.76
C THR A 324 5.93 8.08 0.27
N VAL A 325 5.59 9.05 -0.59
CA VAL A 325 5.93 9.01 -2.02
C VAL A 325 7.46 9.00 -2.23
N LEU A 326 8.18 9.88 -1.53
CA LEU A 326 9.65 9.95 -1.61
C LEU A 326 10.33 8.72 -1.00
N PHE A 327 9.74 8.15 0.05
CA PHE A 327 10.17 6.89 0.62
C PHE A 327 10.07 5.75 -0.42
N PHE A 328 8.95 5.64 -1.13
CA PHE A 328 8.79 4.66 -2.21
C PHE A 328 9.77 4.88 -3.36
N LEU A 329 10.00 6.13 -3.76
CA LEU A 329 11.03 6.44 -4.76
C LEU A 329 12.40 5.89 -4.33
N GLY A 330 12.84 6.23 -3.12
CA GLY A 330 14.16 5.84 -2.62
C GLY A 330 14.32 4.32 -2.51
N ILE A 331 13.33 3.64 -1.95
CA ILE A 331 13.43 2.20 -1.72
C ILE A 331 13.35 1.39 -3.02
N LEU A 332 12.52 1.80 -3.99
CA LEU A 332 12.43 1.14 -5.29
C LEU A 332 13.71 1.32 -6.10
N LEU A 333 14.33 2.50 -6.02
CA LEU A 333 15.67 2.72 -6.59
C LEU A 333 16.72 1.82 -5.92
N ALA A 334 16.72 1.71 -4.59
CA ALA A 334 17.69 0.89 -3.86
C ALA A 334 17.55 -0.60 -4.19
N VAL A 335 16.31 -1.13 -4.19
CA VAL A 335 16.02 -2.52 -4.56
C VAL A 335 16.39 -2.78 -6.02
N GLY A 336 16.05 -1.85 -6.92
CA GLY A 336 16.39 -1.98 -8.34
C GLY A 336 17.90 -1.95 -8.62
N ALA A 337 18.70 -1.26 -7.80
CA ALA A 337 20.17 -1.35 -7.89
C ALA A 337 20.68 -2.76 -7.55
N LEU A 338 20.10 -3.43 -6.54
CA LEU A 338 20.41 -4.82 -6.22
C LEU A 338 19.93 -5.79 -7.33
N ALA A 339 18.79 -5.51 -7.94
CA ALA A 339 18.29 -6.26 -9.09
C ALA A 339 19.25 -6.16 -10.28
N ALA A 340 19.59 -4.93 -10.67
CA ALA A 340 20.41 -4.63 -11.84
C ALA A 340 21.84 -5.18 -11.74
N THR A 341 22.37 -5.30 -10.52
CA THR A 341 23.68 -5.92 -10.22
C THR A 341 23.63 -7.46 -10.14
N GLY A 342 22.47 -8.09 -10.32
CA GLY A 342 22.30 -9.54 -10.29
C GLY A 342 22.24 -10.15 -8.89
N VAL A 343 22.20 -9.35 -7.82
CA VAL A 343 22.13 -9.84 -6.43
C VAL A 343 20.82 -10.55 -6.18
N LEU A 344 19.69 -9.93 -6.54
CA LEU A 344 18.36 -10.52 -6.31
C LEU A 344 18.13 -11.81 -7.11
N PRO A 345 18.44 -11.89 -8.42
CA PRO A 345 18.40 -13.15 -9.16
C PRO A 345 19.28 -14.24 -8.53
N SER A 346 20.48 -13.88 -8.05
CA SER A 346 21.38 -14.83 -7.37
C SER A 346 20.79 -15.35 -6.05
N ILE A 347 20.08 -14.52 -5.30
CA ILE A 347 19.35 -14.92 -4.09
C ILE A 347 18.20 -15.86 -4.45
N ALA A 348 17.45 -15.57 -5.51
CA ALA A 348 16.36 -16.41 -5.99
C ALA A 348 16.83 -17.84 -6.31
N VAL A 349 17.92 -17.99 -7.06
CA VAL A 349 18.52 -19.29 -7.38
C VAL A 349 18.90 -20.06 -6.11
N ARG A 350 19.49 -19.38 -5.12
CA ARG A 350 19.85 -20.01 -3.83
C ARG A 350 18.62 -20.42 -3.02
N LEU A 351 17.56 -19.61 -3.02
CA LEU A 351 16.32 -19.94 -2.34
C LEU A 351 15.61 -21.12 -3.01
N ASP A 352 15.55 -21.18 -4.34
CA ASP A 352 14.98 -22.32 -5.07
C ASP A 352 15.71 -23.64 -4.76
N GLN A 353 17.04 -23.58 -4.52
CA GLN A 353 17.83 -24.75 -4.12
C GLN A 353 17.53 -25.21 -2.68
N LEU A 354 17.23 -24.27 -1.77
CA LEU A 354 16.95 -24.57 -0.36
C LEU A 354 15.48 -24.91 -0.10
N LEU A 355 14.58 -24.27 -0.82
CA LEU A 355 13.12 -24.34 -0.70
C LEU A 355 12.53 -24.52 -2.10
N PRO A 356 12.36 -25.77 -2.58
CA PRO A 356 11.83 -26.04 -3.92
C PRO A 356 10.39 -25.52 -4.13
N ASN A 357 9.67 -25.27 -3.04
CA ASN A 357 8.31 -24.76 -3.09
C ASN A 357 8.28 -23.22 -2.94
N ARG A 358 8.12 -22.53 -4.07
CA ARG A 358 8.01 -21.06 -4.13
C ARG A 358 6.79 -20.51 -3.37
N ASP A 359 5.77 -21.32 -3.11
CA ASP A 359 4.64 -20.89 -2.27
C ASP A 359 5.08 -20.60 -0.83
N VAL A 360 6.01 -21.41 -0.31
CA VAL A 360 6.59 -21.22 1.03
C VAL A 360 7.40 -19.92 1.05
N ILE A 361 8.08 -19.60 -0.04
CA ILE A 361 8.85 -18.35 -0.17
C ILE A 361 7.89 -17.15 -0.09
N ALA A 362 6.81 -17.14 -0.87
CA ALA A 362 5.82 -16.07 -0.85
C ALA A 362 5.17 -15.91 0.55
N PHE A 363 4.84 -17.02 1.21
CA PHE A 363 4.30 -17.02 2.57
C PHE A 363 5.30 -16.45 3.59
N VAL A 364 6.57 -16.87 3.54
CA VAL A 364 7.60 -16.36 4.45
C VAL A 364 7.85 -14.87 4.21
N ILE A 365 7.86 -14.41 2.96
CA ILE A 365 7.97 -12.98 2.63
C ILE A 365 6.84 -12.18 3.31
N GLY A 366 5.60 -12.69 3.32
CA GLY A 366 4.50 -12.06 4.05
C GLY A 366 4.70 -12.00 5.56
N LEU A 367 5.24 -13.05 6.19
CA LEU A 367 5.55 -13.00 7.62
C LEU A 367 6.69 -12.03 7.95
N VAL A 368 7.72 -11.99 7.10
CA VAL A 368 8.82 -11.02 7.23
C VAL A 368 8.28 -9.59 7.07
N SER A 369 7.22 -9.39 6.27
CA SER A 369 6.59 -8.07 6.12
C SER A 369 5.90 -7.54 7.39
N ALA A 370 5.74 -8.36 8.43
CA ALA A 370 5.28 -7.89 9.74
C ALA A 370 6.33 -7.01 10.46
N VAL A 371 7.60 -7.11 10.06
CA VAL A 371 8.72 -6.36 10.68
C VAL A 371 9.34 -5.39 9.68
N VAL A 372 9.34 -5.76 8.41
CA VAL A 372 9.98 -5.06 7.28
C VAL A 372 8.86 -4.52 6.39
N ASP A 373 8.96 -3.29 5.90
CA ASP A 373 7.90 -2.74 5.04
C ASP A 373 7.61 -3.64 3.82
N ASN A 374 6.34 -3.78 3.47
CA ASN A 374 5.88 -4.75 2.49
C ASN A 374 6.25 -4.36 1.04
N VAL A 375 6.34 -3.05 0.75
CA VAL A 375 6.72 -2.54 -0.58
C VAL A 375 8.13 -2.99 -1.01
N PRO A 376 9.20 -2.76 -0.24
CA PRO A 376 10.54 -3.27 -0.60
C PRO A 376 10.59 -4.78 -0.80
N LEU A 377 9.86 -5.55 0.01
CA LEU A 377 9.85 -7.01 -0.08
C LEU A 377 9.16 -7.51 -1.36
N VAL A 378 8.03 -6.91 -1.73
CA VAL A 378 7.33 -7.24 -2.98
C VAL A 378 8.13 -6.78 -4.19
N ALA A 379 8.75 -5.60 -4.12
CA ALA A 379 9.67 -5.12 -5.14
C ALA A 379 10.82 -6.12 -5.37
N ALA A 380 11.47 -6.55 -4.28
CA ALA A 380 12.53 -7.54 -4.36
C ALA A 380 12.03 -8.87 -4.93
N GLY A 381 10.86 -9.34 -4.49
CA GLY A 381 10.25 -10.57 -5.00
C GLY A 381 9.97 -10.55 -6.51
N MET A 382 9.56 -9.40 -7.06
CA MET A 382 9.34 -9.23 -8.50
C MET A 382 10.63 -9.27 -9.32
N ASP A 383 11.74 -8.79 -8.75
CA ASP A 383 13.05 -8.78 -9.39
C ASP A 383 13.86 -10.06 -9.12
N MET A 384 13.37 -10.93 -8.23
CA MET A 384 13.93 -12.26 -7.97
C MET A 384 13.44 -13.31 -8.98
N TYR A 385 12.19 -13.23 -9.43
CA TYR A 385 11.56 -14.26 -10.25
C TYR A 385 10.94 -13.69 -11.52
N ASP A 386 11.22 -14.33 -12.66
CA ASP A 386 10.50 -14.07 -13.91
C ASP A 386 9.49 -15.20 -14.17
N LEU A 387 8.22 -14.92 -13.88
CA LEU A 387 7.11 -15.87 -13.96
C LEU A 387 5.96 -15.26 -14.74
N PRO A 388 5.15 -16.08 -15.45
CA PRO A 388 4.00 -15.59 -16.20
C PRO A 388 3.05 -14.72 -15.37
N MET A 389 2.37 -13.79 -16.03
CA MET A 389 1.29 -13.03 -15.40
C MET A 389 0.25 -13.97 -14.78
N ASN A 390 -0.26 -13.61 -13.60
CA ASN A 390 -1.20 -14.41 -12.80
C ASN A 390 -0.66 -15.77 -12.33
N HIS A 391 0.65 -16.00 -12.39
CA HIS A 391 1.25 -17.17 -11.78
C HIS A 391 0.91 -17.23 -10.28
N ARG A 392 0.65 -18.44 -9.77
CA ARG A 392 0.25 -18.71 -8.37
C ARG A 392 1.14 -18.02 -7.35
N PHE A 393 2.44 -17.96 -7.59
CA PHE A 393 3.42 -17.22 -6.78
C PHE A 393 3.06 -15.74 -6.61
N TRP A 394 2.67 -15.05 -7.69
CA TRP A 394 2.30 -13.63 -7.63
C TRP A 394 1.04 -13.39 -6.82
N MET A 395 0.04 -14.26 -6.97
CA MET A 395 -1.20 -14.18 -6.20
C MET A 395 -0.94 -14.45 -4.72
N LEU A 396 -0.14 -15.48 -4.39
CA LEU A 396 0.20 -15.77 -3.01
C LEU A 396 1.10 -14.69 -2.41
N LEU A 397 2.01 -14.09 -3.17
CA LEU A 397 2.84 -12.96 -2.74
C LEU A 397 1.96 -11.73 -2.47
N ALA A 398 1.01 -11.41 -3.36
CA ALA A 398 0.04 -10.33 -3.17
C ALA A 398 -0.77 -10.50 -1.88
N TYR A 399 -1.37 -11.69 -1.68
CA TYR A 399 -2.07 -12.02 -0.45
C TYR A 399 -1.14 -11.92 0.77
N SER A 400 0.04 -12.52 0.67
CA SER A 400 0.95 -12.67 1.80
C SER A 400 1.53 -11.34 2.26
N ALA A 401 1.99 -10.51 1.33
CA ALA A 401 2.56 -9.20 1.62
C ALA A 401 1.48 -8.19 2.04
N GLY A 402 0.27 -8.28 1.46
CA GLY A 402 -0.85 -7.41 1.81
C GLY A 402 -1.42 -7.69 3.19
N THR A 403 -1.44 -8.96 3.64
CA THR A 403 -2.05 -9.36 4.92
C THR A 403 -1.07 -9.64 6.05
N GLY A 404 0.17 -10.06 5.73
CA GLY A 404 1.17 -10.45 6.72
C GLY A 404 1.54 -9.34 7.69
N GLY A 405 1.51 -8.09 7.22
CA GLY A 405 1.71 -6.88 8.02
C GLY A 405 0.77 -6.75 9.22
N SER A 406 -0.38 -7.41 9.22
CA SER A 406 -1.31 -7.40 10.37
C SER A 406 -0.82 -8.20 11.58
N CYS A 407 0.24 -9.01 11.46
CA CYS A 407 0.72 -9.82 12.58
C CYS A 407 1.38 -8.97 13.68
N LEU A 408 1.93 -7.81 13.34
CA LEU A 408 2.51 -6.84 14.26
C LEU A 408 1.99 -5.43 13.93
N VAL A 409 1.80 -4.58 14.93
CA VAL A 409 1.20 -3.24 14.72
C VAL A 409 2.07 -2.34 13.83
N ILE A 410 3.38 -2.59 13.76
CA ILE A 410 4.32 -1.82 12.93
C ILE A 410 4.47 -2.40 11.52
N GLY A 411 3.84 -3.54 11.23
CA GLY A 411 4.02 -4.29 9.99
C GLY A 411 3.26 -3.74 8.79
N SER A 412 2.44 -2.71 8.96
CA SER A 412 1.82 -2.00 7.84
C SER A 412 1.57 -0.53 8.16
N ALA A 413 1.42 0.29 7.11
CA ALA A 413 1.08 1.71 7.23
C ALA A 413 -0.22 1.93 8.03
N ALA A 414 -1.23 1.07 7.79
CA ALA A 414 -2.47 1.02 8.57
C ALA A 414 -2.20 0.80 10.07
N GLY A 415 -1.34 -0.17 10.41
CA GLY A 415 -0.96 -0.45 11.79
C GLY A 415 -0.26 0.73 12.46
N VAL A 416 0.71 1.35 11.78
CA VAL A 416 1.44 2.53 12.29
C VAL A 416 0.50 3.72 12.50
N ALA A 417 -0.42 3.97 11.56
CA ALA A 417 -1.43 5.03 11.68
C ALA A 417 -2.34 4.80 12.91
N ALA A 418 -2.89 3.59 13.06
CA ALA A 418 -3.70 3.23 14.22
C ALA A 418 -2.90 3.29 15.53
N MET A 419 -1.62 2.91 15.51
CA MET A 419 -0.72 3.02 16.66
C MET A 419 -0.56 4.46 17.13
N GLY A 420 -0.31 5.39 16.19
CA GLY A 420 -0.18 6.82 16.48
C GLY A 420 -1.48 7.44 16.98
N LEU A 421 -2.60 7.11 16.34
CA LEU A 421 -3.91 7.64 16.71
C LEU A 421 -4.41 7.09 18.05
N GLU A 422 -4.47 5.77 18.26
CA GLU A 422 -5.01 5.19 19.50
C GLU A 422 -3.96 4.99 20.62
N ARG A 423 -2.70 5.35 20.36
CA ARG A 423 -1.56 5.08 21.25
C ARG A 423 -1.52 3.61 21.63
N ILE A 424 -1.59 2.74 20.62
CA ILE A 424 -1.56 1.29 20.79
C ILE A 424 -0.15 0.90 21.24
N ASP A 425 -0.02 0.16 22.33
CA ASP A 425 1.27 -0.38 22.74
C ASP A 425 1.66 -1.57 21.86
N PHE A 426 2.92 -1.59 21.39
CA PHE A 426 3.44 -2.65 20.51
C PHE A 426 3.28 -4.04 21.15
N LEU A 427 3.67 -4.18 22.41
CA LEU A 427 3.67 -5.45 23.11
C LEU A 427 2.24 -5.91 23.44
N TRP A 428 1.35 -4.97 23.72
CA TRP A 428 -0.08 -5.22 23.84
C TRP A 428 -0.63 -5.80 22.55
N TYR A 429 -0.38 -5.18 21.40
CA TYR A 429 -0.88 -5.65 20.11
C TYR A 429 -0.33 -7.04 19.78
N ALA A 430 0.99 -7.22 19.90
CA ALA A 430 1.66 -8.49 19.64
C ALA A 430 1.14 -9.64 20.52
N ARG A 431 0.61 -9.34 21.72
CA ARG A 431 0.01 -10.35 22.61
C ARG A 431 -1.49 -10.54 22.42
N LYS A 432 -2.23 -9.49 22.06
CA LYS A 432 -3.71 -9.49 22.07
C LYS A 432 -4.38 -9.58 20.71
N ILE A 433 -3.70 -9.14 19.65
CA ILE A 433 -4.23 -9.14 18.27
C ILE A 433 -3.34 -9.98 17.36
N GLY A 434 -2.02 -9.83 17.47
CA GLY A 434 -1.03 -10.52 16.64
C GLY A 434 -1.26 -12.03 16.47
N PRO A 435 -1.53 -12.81 17.53
CA PRO A 435 -1.77 -14.25 17.37
C PRO A 435 -3.05 -14.55 16.58
N PHE A 436 -4.09 -13.72 16.71
CA PHE A 436 -5.34 -13.90 15.96
C PHE A 436 -5.18 -13.46 14.50
N ALA A 437 -4.45 -12.39 14.25
CA ALA A 437 -4.07 -11.96 12.91
C ALA A 437 -3.23 -13.03 12.21
N LEU A 438 -2.27 -13.65 12.90
CA LEU A 438 -1.48 -14.76 12.38
C LEU A 438 -2.33 -15.99 12.04
N LEU A 439 -3.32 -16.32 12.87
CA LEU A 439 -4.28 -17.39 12.55
C LEU A 439 -5.13 -17.04 11.32
N GLY A 440 -5.53 -15.78 11.16
CA GLY A 440 -6.20 -15.29 9.95
C GLY A 440 -5.32 -15.43 8.72
N TYR A 441 -4.08 -14.95 8.80
CA TYR A 441 -3.06 -15.03 7.77
C TYR A 441 -2.81 -16.48 7.30
N ILE A 442 -2.63 -17.40 8.24
CA ILE A 442 -2.49 -18.83 7.93
C ILE A 442 -3.79 -19.37 7.32
N GLY A 443 -4.94 -19.02 7.87
CA GLY A 443 -6.25 -19.47 7.39
C GLY A 443 -6.52 -19.07 5.95
N GLY A 444 -6.26 -17.82 5.58
CA GLY A 444 -6.44 -17.35 4.20
C GLY A 444 -5.41 -17.95 3.26
N ALA A 445 -4.14 -18.08 3.67
CA ALA A 445 -3.12 -18.79 2.88
C ALA A 445 -3.54 -20.24 2.58
N LEU A 446 -4.04 -20.97 3.58
CA LEU A 446 -4.54 -22.34 3.39
C LEU A 446 -5.70 -22.39 2.39
N VAL A 447 -6.65 -21.47 2.49
CA VAL A 447 -7.76 -21.38 1.55
C VAL A 447 -7.27 -21.12 0.12
N PHE A 448 -6.30 -20.21 -0.04
CA PHE A 448 -5.67 -19.96 -1.34
C PHE A 448 -5.03 -21.23 -1.92
N LEU A 449 -4.24 -21.94 -1.11
CA LEU A 449 -3.57 -23.18 -1.50
C LEU A 449 -4.58 -24.28 -1.87
N LEU A 450 -5.70 -24.36 -1.14
CA LEU A 450 -6.79 -25.29 -1.44
C LEU A 450 -7.51 -24.93 -2.75
N GLN A 451 -7.78 -23.65 -3.02
CA GLN A 451 -8.37 -23.20 -4.28
C GLN A 451 -7.49 -23.56 -5.49
N HIS A 452 -6.17 -23.51 -5.33
CA HIS A 452 -5.19 -23.81 -6.39
C HIS A 452 -4.68 -25.27 -6.36
N GLY A 453 -5.12 -26.08 -5.39
CA GLY A 453 -4.79 -27.50 -5.27
C GLY A 453 -5.90 -28.43 -5.77
N LEU A 454 -7.06 -27.87 -6.14
CA LEU A 454 -8.27 -28.60 -6.57
C LEU A 454 -8.63 -28.39 -8.06
N LEU A 455 -7.71 -27.88 -8.88
CA LEU A 455 -7.88 -27.76 -10.34
C LEU A 455 -6.68 -28.30 -11.11
#